data_AF-A0A3G1A866-F1
#
_entry.id   AF-A0A3G1A866-F1
#
_cell.length_a   1.000
_cell.length_b   1.000
_cell.length_c   1.000
_cell.angle_alpha   90.00
_cell.angle_beta   90.00
_cell.angle_gamma   90.00
#
_symmetry.space_group_name_H-M   'P 1'
#
loop_
_entity.id
_entity.type
_entity.pdbx_description
1 polymer ?
#
loop_
_entity_poly.entity_id
_entity_poly.type
_entity_poly.pdbx_seq_one_letter_code
_entity_poly.pdbx_strand_id
1 'polypeptide(L)'
;MLSTRLWGRGLGVLIFPPLEREDESFPEGAIVVRTGMGFRGRSVALVRTADVLVAVGGEAGTIMEIVTAYLEGKPVFVLGGTGLSSDKMRVYEPYVDSRRLAELRFYEGVEELADKVCSLVSLKHKGSF
;
A
#
# COMPACT_ATOMS: atom_id res chain seq x y z
N MET A 1 -8.86 17.52 14.45
CA MET A 1 -7.69 18.42 14.54
C MET A 1 -6.38 17.84 13.96
N LEU A 2 -6.32 16.54 13.60
CA LEU A 2 -5.14 15.93 12.94
C LEU A 2 -5.11 16.10 11.41
N SER A 3 -6.27 16.15 10.75
CA SER A 3 -6.39 16.25 9.28
C SER A 3 -5.72 17.51 8.70
N THR A 4 -5.93 18.68 9.31
CA THR A 4 -5.42 19.96 8.80
C THR A 4 -3.89 20.12 8.89
N ARG A 5 -3.18 19.30 9.68
CA ARG A 5 -1.71 19.41 9.84
C ARG A 5 -0.89 18.65 8.80
N LEU A 6 -1.45 17.60 8.18
CA LEU A 6 -0.71 16.80 7.19
C LEU A 6 -0.58 17.55 5.85
N TRP A 7 -1.62 18.28 5.45
CA TRP A 7 -1.67 19.02 4.19
C TRP A 7 -0.70 20.20 4.11
N GLY A 8 -0.45 20.88 5.23
CA GLY A 8 0.50 22.01 5.30
C GLY A 8 1.97 21.64 5.06
N ARG A 9 2.30 20.35 4.94
CA ARG A 9 3.67 19.86 4.66
C ARG A 9 3.90 19.44 3.20
N GLY A 10 2.93 19.66 2.31
CA GLY A 10 3.06 19.28 0.89
C GLY A 10 2.81 17.80 0.60
N LEU A 11 2.21 17.06 1.54
CA LEU A 11 1.82 15.66 1.32
C LEU A 11 0.52 15.61 0.49
N GLY A 12 0.59 15.15 -0.74
CA GLY A 12 -0.59 14.84 -1.55
C GLY A 12 -1.14 13.44 -1.21
N VAL A 13 -2.44 13.31 -1.01
CA VAL A 13 -3.11 12.00 -0.85
C VAL A 13 -3.95 11.73 -2.08
N LEU A 14 -3.68 10.60 -2.71
CA LEU A 14 -4.42 10.09 -3.85
C LEU A 14 -5.33 8.96 -3.38
N ILE A 15 -6.62 9.06 -3.66
CA ILE A 15 -7.60 8.03 -3.32
C ILE A 15 -8.21 7.52 -4.60
N PHE A 16 -8.25 6.20 -4.73
CA PHE A 16 -8.92 5.54 -5.83
C PHE A 16 -10.14 4.82 -5.25
N PRO A 17 -11.37 5.34 -5.30
CA PRO A 17 -12.54 4.58 -4.87
C PRO A 17 -12.91 3.50 -5.89
N PRO A 18 -13.52 2.37 -5.46
CA PRO A 18 -14.16 1.45 -6.39
C PRO A 18 -15.47 2.05 -6.91
N LEU A 19 -15.91 1.65 -8.11
CA LEU A 19 -17.14 2.13 -8.76
C LEU A 19 -18.34 2.20 -7.82
N GLU A 20 -18.50 1.18 -6.98
CA GLU A 20 -19.61 1.01 -6.04
C GLU A 20 -19.60 2.02 -4.89
N ARG A 21 -18.49 2.75 -4.68
CA ARG A 21 -18.29 3.68 -3.56
C ARG A 21 -17.73 5.02 -4.00
N GLU A 22 -17.83 5.37 -5.29
CA GLU A 22 -17.31 6.66 -5.77
C GLU A 22 -18.10 7.85 -5.21
N ASP A 23 -19.36 7.66 -4.82
CA ASP A 23 -20.23 8.72 -4.31
C ASP A 23 -20.13 8.96 -2.80
N GLU A 24 -19.17 8.31 -2.14
CA GLU A 24 -18.87 8.56 -0.74
C GLU A 24 -18.12 9.88 -0.52
N SER A 25 -18.14 10.36 0.73
CA SER A 25 -17.35 11.52 1.13
C SER A 25 -15.88 11.14 1.32
N PHE A 26 -14.98 11.93 0.73
CA PHE A 26 -13.53 11.77 0.90
C PHE A 26 -12.93 12.91 1.73
N PRO A 27 -11.76 12.69 2.37
CA PRO A 27 -11.06 13.74 3.09
C PRO A 27 -10.80 14.97 2.24
N GLU A 28 -11.05 16.15 2.82
CA GLU A 28 -10.75 17.43 2.18
C GLU A 28 -9.26 17.50 1.80
N GLY A 29 -8.97 17.97 0.59
CA GLY A 29 -7.61 18.05 0.03
C GLY A 29 -7.12 16.76 -0.66
N ALA A 30 -7.84 15.65 -0.55
CA ALA A 30 -7.51 14.43 -1.30
C ALA A 30 -7.84 14.58 -2.79
N ILE A 31 -6.96 14.08 -3.64
CA ILE A 31 -7.23 13.90 -5.07
C ILE A 31 -7.94 12.57 -5.23
N VAL A 32 -9.17 12.58 -5.76
CA VAL A 32 -9.98 11.37 -5.94
C VAL A 32 -9.95 10.97 -7.42
N VAL A 33 -9.40 9.80 -7.70
CA VAL A 33 -9.33 9.21 -9.05
C VAL A 33 -10.43 8.18 -9.21
N ARG A 34 -11.55 8.61 -9.79
CA ARG A 34 -12.66 7.74 -10.19
C ARG A 34 -12.26 6.97 -11.44
N THR A 35 -11.94 5.69 -11.26
CA THR A 35 -11.42 4.85 -12.34
C THR A 35 -12.53 4.21 -13.18
N GLY A 36 -13.79 4.26 -12.70
CA GLY A 36 -14.89 3.49 -13.30
C GLY A 36 -14.77 1.98 -13.10
N MET A 37 -13.79 1.52 -12.30
CA MET A 37 -13.53 0.10 -12.04
C MET A 37 -14.05 -0.30 -10.66
N GLY A 38 -14.61 -1.51 -10.56
CA GLY A 38 -14.97 -2.09 -9.27
C GLY A 38 -13.75 -2.42 -8.40
N PHE A 39 -14.00 -2.98 -7.21
CA PHE A 39 -12.97 -3.26 -6.18
C PHE A 39 -11.64 -3.81 -6.73
N ARG A 40 -11.69 -4.79 -7.63
CA ARG A 40 -10.47 -5.43 -8.13
C ARG A 40 -9.68 -4.58 -9.11
N GLY A 41 -10.35 -3.98 -10.08
CA GLY A 41 -9.69 -3.24 -11.17
C GLY A 41 -9.02 -1.97 -10.66
N ARG A 42 -9.69 -1.26 -9.74
CA ARG A 42 -9.13 -0.07 -9.11
C ARG A 42 -7.82 -0.36 -8.37
N SER A 43 -7.73 -1.48 -7.66
CA SER A 43 -6.55 -1.82 -6.85
C SER A 43 -5.31 -2.01 -7.70
N VAL A 44 -5.45 -2.50 -8.95
CA VAL A 44 -4.33 -2.57 -9.90
C VAL A 44 -3.79 -1.17 -10.20
N ALA A 45 -4.65 -0.20 -10.53
CA ALA A 45 -4.24 1.18 -10.79
C ALA A 45 -3.57 1.81 -9.56
N LEU A 46 -4.15 1.61 -8.37
CA LEU A 46 -3.59 2.09 -7.09
C LEU A 46 -2.18 1.53 -6.87
N VAL A 47 -2.02 0.21 -6.96
CA VAL A 47 -0.73 -0.45 -6.77
C VAL A 47 0.27 0.04 -7.80
N ARG A 48 -0.13 0.17 -9.07
CA ARG A 48 0.71 0.65 -10.18
C ARG A 48 1.28 2.05 -9.95
N THR A 49 0.59 2.94 -9.22
CA THR A 49 1.10 4.27 -8.88
C THR A 49 2.11 4.32 -7.73
N ALA A 50 2.27 3.25 -6.96
CA ALA A 50 3.12 3.25 -5.78
C ALA A 50 4.57 2.78 -6.07
N ASP A 51 5.55 3.26 -5.32
CA ASP A 51 6.91 2.70 -5.32
C ASP A 51 7.09 1.49 -4.39
N VAL A 52 6.28 1.46 -3.32
CA VAL A 52 6.26 0.46 -2.24
C VAL A 52 4.81 0.29 -1.81
N LEU A 53 4.41 -0.93 -1.46
CA LEU A 53 3.11 -1.20 -0.83
C LEU A 53 3.28 -1.38 0.68
N VAL A 54 2.44 -0.69 1.45
CA VAL A 54 2.29 -0.91 2.90
C VAL A 54 0.88 -1.42 3.17
N ALA A 55 0.74 -2.60 3.76
CA ALA A 55 -0.53 -3.17 4.18
C ALA A 55 -0.66 -3.12 5.71
N VAL A 56 -1.74 -2.52 6.20
CA VAL A 56 -2.00 -2.32 7.64
C VAL A 56 -3.22 -3.15 8.05
N GLY A 57 -3.08 -4.47 7.94
CA GLY A 57 -4.21 -5.40 8.03
C GLY A 57 -5.01 -5.51 6.72
N GLY A 58 -6.10 -6.26 6.74
CA GLY A 58 -7.06 -6.35 5.64
C GLY A 58 -7.50 -7.76 5.27
N GLU A 59 -8.52 -7.83 4.42
CA GLU A 59 -9.13 -9.08 3.94
C GLU A 59 -8.72 -9.39 2.49
N ALA A 60 -9.53 -10.15 1.75
CA ALA A 60 -9.25 -10.59 0.38
C ALA A 60 -8.83 -9.46 -0.58
N GLY A 61 -9.37 -8.25 -0.42
CA GLY A 61 -8.97 -7.08 -1.21
C GLY A 61 -7.50 -6.71 -1.01
N THR A 62 -7.06 -6.62 0.25
CA THR A 62 -5.68 -6.30 0.60
C THR A 62 -4.73 -7.45 0.25
N ILE A 63 -5.15 -8.70 0.41
CA ILE A 63 -4.37 -9.85 -0.06
C ILE A 63 -4.12 -9.77 -1.57
N MET A 64 -5.13 -9.39 -2.34
CA MET A 64 -4.99 -9.18 -3.77
C MET A 64 -4.04 -8.01 -4.09
N GLU A 65 -4.10 -6.91 -3.34
CA GLU A 65 -3.15 -5.78 -3.47
C GLU A 65 -1.71 -6.21 -3.16
N ILE A 66 -1.49 -6.99 -2.10
CA ILE A 66 -0.18 -7.57 -1.73
C ILE A 66 0.39 -8.40 -2.89
N VAL A 67 -0.40 -9.33 -3.42
CA VAL A 67 0.04 -10.19 -4.53
C VAL A 67 0.26 -9.36 -5.80
N THR A 68 -0.58 -8.37 -6.07
CA THR A 68 -0.41 -7.47 -7.22
C THR A 68 0.88 -6.68 -7.12
N ALA A 69 1.20 -6.11 -5.94
CA ALA A 69 2.45 -5.37 -5.74
C ALA A 69 3.68 -6.27 -5.92
N TYR A 70 3.64 -7.49 -5.40
CA TYR A 70 4.69 -8.49 -5.62
C TYR A 70 4.90 -8.77 -7.12
N LEU A 71 3.82 -8.99 -7.87
CA LEU A 71 3.88 -9.26 -9.31
C LEU A 71 4.43 -8.06 -10.11
N GLU A 72 4.19 -6.84 -9.62
CA GLU A 72 4.70 -5.59 -10.18
C GLU A 72 6.16 -5.29 -9.75
N GLY A 73 6.82 -6.20 -9.02
CA GLY A 73 8.19 -6.02 -8.55
C GLY A 73 8.33 -4.96 -7.46
N LYS A 74 7.24 -4.68 -6.73
CA LYS A 74 7.19 -3.64 -5.69
C LYS A 74 7.37 -4.27 -4.31
N PRO A 75 8.36 -3.81 -3.51
CA PRO A 75 8.50 -4.26 -2.13
C PRO A 75 7.21 -4.09 -1.34
N VAL A 76 6.87 -5.09 -0.53
CA VAL A 76 5.65 -5.12 0.28
C VAL A 76 6.00 -5.21 1.75
N PHE A 77 5.45 -4.29 2.53
CA PHE A 77 5.61 -4.21 3.98
C PHE A 77 4.24 -4.43 4.63
N VAL A 78 4.12 -5.46 5.46
CA VAL A 78 2.85 -5.80 6.12
C VAL A 78 2.98 -5.60 7.62
N LEU A 79 2.07 -4.83 8.21
CA LEU A 79 1.87 -4.83 9.65
C LEU A 79 1.14 -6.12 10.01
N GLY A 80 1.83 -7.03 10.68
CA GLY A 80 1.29 -8.27 11.21
C GLY A 80 0.69 -8.11 12.60
N GLY A 81 0.05 -9.17 13.11
CA GLY A 81 -0.56 -9.16 14.43
C GLY A 81 -1.87 -8.35 14.49
N THR A 82 -2.48 -8.09 13.33
CA THR A 82 -3.74 -7.35 13.20
C THR A 82 -4.98 -8.22 13.47
N GLY A 83 -4.82 -9.55 13.41
CA GLY A 83 -5.91 -10.53 13.53
C GLY A 83 -6.72 -10.70 12.24
N LEU A 84 -6.37 -9.99 11.16
CA LEU A 84 -7.07 -10.03 9.87
C LEU A 84 -6.42 -11.05 8.91
N SER A 85 -7.11 -11.39 7.82
CA SER A 85 -6.63 -12.43 6.89
C SER A 85 -5.26 -12.13 6.27
N SER A 86 -4.87 -10.86 6.13
CA SER A 86 -3.54 -10.47 5.64
C SER A 86 -2.40 -11.01 6.51
N ASP A 87 -2.61 -11.25 7.81
CA ASP A 87 -1.56 -11.82 8.69
C ASP A 87 -1.12 -13.21 8.23
N LYS A 88 -2.03 -13.97 7.61
CA LYS A 88 -1.76 -15.33 7.10
C LYS A 88 -0.78 -15.31 5.93
N MET A 89 -0.60 -14.18 5.25
CA MET A 89 0.38 -14.04 4.18
C MET A 89 1.83 -14.15 4.66
N ARG A 90 2.08 -14.14 5.99
CA ARG A 90 3.41 -14.37 6.58
C ARG A 90 4.04 -15.69 6.15
N VAL A 91 3.23 -16.70 5.83
CA VAL A 91 3.73 -17.99 5.29
C VAL A 91 4.55 -17.83 4.00
N TYR A 92 4.35 -16.72 3.27
CA TYR A 92 5.03 -16.40 2.03
C TYR A 92 6.24 -15.47 2.21
N GLU A 93 6.61 -15.12 3.44
CA GLU A 93 7.83 -14.34 3.67
C GLU A 93 9.08 -15.19 3.37
N PRO A 94 10.07 -14.70 2.58
CA PRO A 94 10.16 -13.36 1.98
C PRO A 94 9.66 -13.22 0.54
N TYR A 95 9.24 -14.30 -0.12
CA TYR A 95 8.79 -14.28 -1.52
C TYR A 95 7.51 -15.08 -1.71
N VAL A 96 6.53 -14.48 -2.39
CA VAL A 96 5.24 -15.12 -2.68
C VAL A 96 5.37 -16.37 -3.56
N ASP A 97 6.32 -16.38 -4.49
CA ASP A 97 6.63 -17.56 -5.30
C ASP A 97 8.12 -17.67 -5.67
N SER A 98 8.43 -18.68 -6.47
CA SER A 98 9.79 -19.03 -6.92
C SER A 98 10.45 -18.00 -7.83
N ARG A 99 9.70 -17.06 -8.43
CA ARG A 99 10.21 -16.00 -9.31
C ARG A 99 10.89 -14.88 -8.53
N ARG A 100 10.57 -14.74 -7.23
CA ARG A 100 11.19 -13.77 -6.30
C ARG A 100 11.17 -12.33 -6.83
N LEU A 101 10.04 -11.90 -7.36
CA LEU A 101 9.89 -10.60 -8.03
C LEU A 101 10.07 -9.40 -7.10
N ALA A 102 9.65 -9.52 -5.85
CA ALA A 102 9.84 -8.51 -4.80
C ALA A 102 9.85 -9.14 -3.41
N GLU A 103 10.44 -8.45 -2.43
CA GLU A 103 10.36 -8.90 -1.05
C GLU A 103 9.00 -8.60 -0.41
N LEU A 104 8.48 -9.57 0.34
CA LEU A 104 7.35 -9.44 1.26
C LEU A 104 7.88 -9.55 2.69
N ARG A 105 7.75 -8.49 3.48
CA ARG A 105 8.28 -8.40 4.86
C ARG A 105 7.19 -8.07 5.85
N PHE A 106 7.23 -8.71 7.02
CA PHE A 106 6.28 -8.47 8.09
C PHE A 106 6.92 -7.78 9.30
N TYR A 107 6.16 -6.86 9.90
CA TYR A 107 6.56 -6.09 11.08
C TYR A 107 5.45 -6.12 12.12
N GLU A 108 5.79 -6.04 13.40
CA GLU A 108 4.81 -6.00 14.49
C GLU A 108 4.66 -4.59 15.09
N GLY A 109 5.64 -3.70 14.87
CA GLY A 109 5.64 -2.31 15.30
C GLY A 109 5.45 -1.33 14.14
N VAL A 110 4.61 -0.31 14.34
CA VAL A 110 4.34 0.73 13.33
C VAL A 110 5.58 1.59 13.09
N GLU A 111 6.32 1.92 14.14
CA GLU A 111 7.54 2.73 14.09
C GLU A 111 8.64 2.00 13.29
N GLU A 112 8.87 0.72 13.60
CA GLU A 112 9.85 -0.09 12.88
C GLU A 112 9.48 -0.20 11.39
N LEU A 113 8.21 -0.50 11.10
CA LEU A 113 7.72 -0.57 9.72
C LEU A 113 7.97 0.76 8.99
N ALA A 114 7.56 1.88 9.59
CA ALA A 114 7.70 3.21 9.00
C ALA A 114 9.17 3.56 8.74
N ASP A 115 10.07 3.27 9.69
CA ASP A 115 11.50 3.52 9.55
C ASP A 115 12.11 2.73 8.39
N LYS A 116 11.72 1.46 8.23
CA LYS A 116 12.19 0.62 7.11
C LYS A 116 11.69 1.11 5.76
N VAL A 117 10.41 1.49 5.67
CA VAL A 117 9.84 2.06 4.45
C VAL A 117 10.54 3.37 4.08
N CYS A 118 10.67 4.31 5.02
CA CYS A 118 11.32 5.59 4.80
C CYS A 118 12.79 5.45 4.39
N SER A 119 13.51 4.51 5.01
CA SER A 119 14.90 4.20 4.65
C SER A 119 15.02 3.69 3.21
N LEU A 120 14.14 2.77 2.81
CA LEU A 120 14.14 2.20 1.46
C LEU A 120 13.79 3.25 0.40
N VAL A 121 12.74 4.05 0.62
CA VAL A 121 12.31 5.10 -0.32
C VAL A 121 13.39 6.18 -0.46
N SER A 122 14.04 6.57 0.65
CA SER A 122 15.13 7.56 0.63
C SER A 122 16.35 7.11 -0.18
N LEU A 123 16.68 5.82 -0.17
CA LEU A 123 17.76 5.26 -0.99
C LEU A 123 17.42 5.30 -2.48
N LYS A 124 16.18 4.95 -2.85
CA LYS A 124 15.70 4.93 -4.24
C LYS A 124 15.77 6.32 -4.89
N HIS A 125 15.41 7.37 -4.15
CA HIS A 125 15.46 8.75 -4.65
C HIS A 125 16.86 9.37 -4.67
N LYS A 126 17.83 8.86 -3.90
CA LYS A 126 19.24 9.31 -3.99
C LYS A 126 19.99 8.74 -5.19
N GLY A 127 19.51 7.64 -5.77
CA GLY A 127 20.14 6.96 -6.92
C GLY A 127 19.56 7.33 -8.29
N SER A 128 18.62 8.28 -8.36
CA SER A 128 17.98 8.72 -9.62
C SER A 128 18.45 10.14 -9.95
N PHE A 129 19.64 10.26 -10.54
CA PHE A 129 20.14 11.44 -11.26
C PHE A 129 20.90 10.99 -12.51
#